data_AF-A0AAW1LWP8-F1
#
_entry.id   AF-A0AAW1LWP8-F1
#
_cell.length_a   1.000
_cell.length_b   1.000
_cell.length_c   1.000
_cell.angle_alpha   90.00
_cell.angle_beta   90.00
_cell.angle_gamma   90.00
#
_symmetry.space_group_name_H-M   'P 1'
#
loop_
_entity.id
_entity.type
_entity.pdbx_description
1 polymer ?
#
loop_
_entity_poly.entity_id
_entity_poly.type
_entity_poly.pdbx_seq_one_letter_code
_entity_poly.pdbx_strand_id
1 'polypeptide(L)'
;MSRTGKKHKTWNPDQMKLAIRAVREKEMGYLKASKVFDVPKSTLEDYAKQFHKTPEQLVAAPIGRPVLSLEMEEDLVSYCLEMDRRVYGLGTADMERFSFLLPGNG
;
A
#
# COMPACT_ATOMS: atom_id res chain seq x y z
N MET A 1 -15.43 -6.56 -22.61
CA MET A 1 -15.65 -5.61 -21.49
C MET A 1 -14.30 -5.19 -20.93
N SER A 2 -13.83 -4.00 -21.28
CA SER A 2 -12.51 -3.49 -20.86
C SER A 2 -12.52 -3.18 -19.36
N ARG A 3 -11.63 -3.80 -18.58
CA ARG A 3 -11.37 -3.45 -17.18
C ARG A 3 -10.78 -2.05 -17.14
N THR A 4 -11.61 -1.02 -16.92
CA THR A 4 -11.14 0.34 -16.64
C THR A 4 -10.43 0.34 -15.30
N GLY A 5 -9.11 0.17 -15.32
CA GLY A 5 -8.26 0.39 -14.15
C GLY A 5 -8.48 1.81 -13.62
N LYS A 6 -8.94 1.92 -12.38
CA LYS A 6 -9.20 3.20 -11.70
C LYS A 6 -7.90 4.01 -11.72
N LYS A 7 -7.89 5.18 -12.37
CA LYS A 7 -6.70 6.05 -12.41
C LYS A 7 -6.41 6.54 -10.98
N HIS A 8 -5.40 5.97 -10.35
CA HIS A 8 -4.94 6.36 -9.02
C HIS A 8 -4.04 7.61 -9.12
N LYS A 9 -4.23 8.56 -8.18
CA LYS A 9 -3.47 9.82 -7.99
C LYS A 9 -2.79 10.36 -9.28
N THR A 10 -3.53 11.06 -10.14
CA THR A 10 -2.95 11.74 -11.31
C THR A 10 -2.29 13.07 -10.96
N TRP A 11 -2.36 13.51 -9.70
CA TRP A 11 -1.82 14.80 -9.25
C TRP A 11 -0.39 14.68 -8.75
N ASN A 12 0.39 15.75 -8.92
CA ASN A 12 1.78 15.78 -8.50
C ASN A 12 1.87 15.81 -6.95
N PRO A 13 2.57 14.86 -6.33
CA PRO A 13 2.69 14.77 -4.88
C PRO A 13 3.31 16.02 -4.25
N ASP A 14 4.27 16.65 -4.90
CA ASP A 14 4.95 17.84 -4.37
C ASP A 14 4.05 19.07 -4.44
N GLN A 15 3.26 19.21 -5.51
CA GLN A 15 2.24 20.26 -5.61
C GLN A 15 1.17 20.13 -4.52
N MET A 16 0.76 18.90 -4.20
CA MET A 16 -0.17 18.65 -3.09
C MET A 16 0.43 19.05 -1.73
N LYS A 17 1.71 18.76 -1.47
CA LYS A 17 2.38 19.19 -0.23
C LYS A 17 2.40 20.71 -0.10
N LEU A 18 2.74 21.42 -1.18
CA LEU A 18 2.75 22.88 -1.23
C LEU A 18 1.35 23.46 -1.00
N ALA A 19 0.34 22.89 -1.66
CA ALA A 19 -1.05 23.30 -1.49
C ALA A 19 -1.53 23.13 -0.04
N ILE A 20 -1.19 22.02 0.62
CA ILE A 20 -1.54 21.78 2.03
C ILE A 20 -0.89 22.83 2.94
N ARG A 21 0.40 23.15 2.72
CA ARG A 21 1.11 24.17 3.50
C ARG A 21 0.46 25.55 3.35
N ALA A 22 0.26 26.00 2.11
CA ALA A 22 -0.36 27.30 1.81
C ALA A 22 -1.77 27.45 2.41
N VAL A 23 -2.55 26.36 2.45
CA VAL A 23 -3.88 26.35 3.08
C VAL A 23 -3.80 26.38 4.61
N ARG A 24 -2.86 25.64 5.22
CA ARG A 24 -2.67 25.62 6.68
C ARG A 24 -2.13 26.95 7.20
N GLU A 25 -1.23 27.58 6.46
CA GLU A 25 -0.67 28.91 6.74
C GLU A 25 -1.66 30.05 6.46
N LYS A 26 -2.88 29.72 5.99
CA LYS A 26 -3.96 30.66 5.62
C LYS A 26 -3.58 31.66 4.51
N GLU A 27 -2.52 31.39 3.75
CA GLU A 27 -2.12 32.21 2.60
C GLU A 27 -3.14 32.13 1.46
N MET A 28 -3.78 30.96 1.30
CA MET A 28 -4.75 30.71 0.23
C MET A 28 -5.94 29.88 0.72
N GLY A 29 -7.15 30.21 0.25
CA GLY A 29 -8.33 29.37 0.42
C GLY A 29 -8.32 28.15 -0.50
N TYR A 30 -9.10 27.12 -0.16
CA TYR A 30 -9.12 25.82 -0.87
C TYR A 30 -9.30 25.92 -2.39
N LEU A 31 -10.21 26.80 -2.85
CA LEU A 31 -10.47 26.98 -4.28
C LEU A 31 -9.28 27.61 -5.01
N LYS A 32 -8.60 28.57 -4.36
CA LYS A 32 -7.44 29.26 -4.94
C LYS A 32 -6.24 28.31 -5.00
N ALA A 33 -5.96 27.61 -3.90
CA ALA A 33 -4.87 26.63 -3.85
C ALA A 33 -5.07 25.48 -4.86
N SER A 34 -6.30 24.96 -4.99
CA SER A 34 -6.61 23.92 -5.99
C SER A 34 -6.29 24.35 -7.43
N LYS A 35 -6.60 25.60 -7.79
CA LYS A 35 -6.29 26.15 -9.13
C LYS A 35 -4.81 26.47 -9.34
N VAL A 36 -4.13 26.95 -8.30
CA VAL A 36 -2.71 27.35 -8.38
C VAL A 36 -1.79 26.14 -8.50
N PHE A 37 -2.07 25.09 -7.72
CA PHE A 37 -1.24 23.89 -7.64
C PHE A 37 -1.75 22.73 -8.50
N ASP A 38 -2.81 22.94 -9.29
CA ASP A 38 -3.46 21.92 -10.13
C ASP A 38 -3.78 20.61 -9.38
N VAL A 39 -4.34 20.75 -8.17
CA VAL A 39 -4.70 19.62 -7.30
C VAL A 39 -6.21 19.54 -7.08
N PRO A 40 -6.77 18.32 -6.91
CA PRO A 40 -8.19 18.16 -6.60
C PRO A 40 -8.58 18.86 -5.29
N LYS A 41 -9.57 19.75 -5.36
CA LYS A 41 -10.08 20.51 -4.21
C LYS A 41 -10.53 19.63 -3.04
N SER A 42 -11.29 18.57 -3.31
CA SER A 42 -11.82 17.67 -2.27
C SER A 42 -10.69 16.98 -1.50
N THR A 43 -9.69 16.45 -2.22
CA THR A 43 -8.51 15.83 -1.61
C THR A 43 -7.70 16.84 -0.78
N LEU A 44 -7.53 18.07 -1.30
CA LEU A 44 -6.85 19.14 -0.56
C LEU A 44 -7.60 19.49 0.73
N GLU A 45 -8.93 19.59 0.71
CA GLU A 45 -9.75 19.84 1.90
C GLU A 45 -9.61 18.71 2.94
N ASP A 46 -9.67 17.46 2.51
CA ASP A 46 -9.53 16.28 3.39
C ASP A 46 -8.15 16.22 4.07
N TYR A 47 -7.10 16.61 3.35
CA TYR A 47 -5.73 16.67 3.86
C TYR A 47 -5.48 17.90 4.75
N ALA A 48 -6.07 19.05 4.41
CA ALA A 48 -5.96 20.26 5.21
C ALA A 48 -6.62 20.11 6.58
N LYS A 49 -7.75 19.39 6.67
CA LYS A 49 -8.44 19.06 7.94
C LYS A 49 -7.61 18.15 8.86
N GLN A 50 -6.68 17.37 8.32
CA GLN A 50 -5.83 16.44 9.09
C GLN A 50 -4.59 17.13 9.68
N PHE A 51 -4.79 18.07 10.61
CA PHE A 51 -3.69 18.85 11.22
C PHE A 51 -2.64 18.02 11.97
N HIS A 52 -3.01 16.84 12.46
CA HIS A 52 -2.13 15.94 13.22
C HIS A 52 -1.07 15.24 12.35
N LYS A 53 -1.22 15.23 11.01
CA LYS A 53 -0.28 14.60 10.08
C LYS A 53 0.52 15.62 9.30
N THR A 54 1.77 15.30 9.03
CA THR A 54 2.61 16.11 8.14
C THR A 54 2.14 15.98 6.69
N PRO A 55 2.34 17.01 5.84
CA PRO A 55 2.00 16.94 4.42
C PRO A 55 2.67 15.76 3.70
N GLU A 56 3.87 15.38 4.14
CA GLU A 56 4.62 14.23 3.64
C GLU A 56 3.89 12.92 3.93
N GLN A 57 3.46 12.72 5.18
CA GLN A 57 2.71 11.53 5.59
C GLN A 57 1.37 11.42 4.87
N LEU A 58 0.67 12.54 4.65
CA LEU A 58 -0.61 12.56 3.94
C LEU A 58 -0.49 12.16 2.48
N VAL A 59 0.58 12.62 1.82
CA VAL A 59 0.83 12.31 0.41
C VAL A 59 1.43 10.91 0.23
N ALA A 60 2.24 10.43 1.18
CA ALA A 60 2.82 9.09 1.17
C ALA A 60 1.83 8.00 1.60
N ALA A 61 0.72 8.36 2.24
CA ALA A 61 -0.26 7.40 2.70
C ALA A 61 -0.77 6.49 1.56
N PRO A 62 -0.86 5.17 1.81
CA PRO A 62 -1.37 4.22 0.82
C PRO A 62 -2.79 4.60 0.42
N ILE A 63 -3.10 4.38 -0.86
CA ILE A 63 -4.40 4.74 -1.40
C ILE A 63 -5.41 3.67 -1.01
N GLY A 64 -6.38 4.06 -0.16
CA GLY A 64 -7.47 3.21 0.27
C GLY A 64 -7.42 2.90 1.76
N ARG A 65 -8.41 2.15 2.22
CA ARG A 65 -8.42 1.64 3.58
C ARG A 65 -7.63 0.32 3.56
N PRO A 66 -6.58 0.18 4.40
CA PRO A 66 -5.94 -1.12 4.56
C PRO A 66 -7.00 -2.12 5.02
N VAL A 67 -7.17 -3.22 4.27
CA VAL A 67 -8.17 -4.25 4.57
C VAL A 67 -7.67 -5.15 5.70
N LEU A 68 -6.35 -5.34 5.77
CA LEU A 68 -5.65 -6.06 6.83
C LEU A 68 -4.93 -5.07 7.75
N SER A 69 -4.86 -5.38 9.05
CA SER A 69 -3.96 -4.67 9.95
C SER A 69 -2.51 -5.06 9.66
N LEU A 70 -1.56 -4.23 10.09
CA LEU A 70 -0.13 -4.52 9.94
C LEU A 70 0.24 -5.85 10.64
N GLU A 71 -0.31 -6.06 11.83
CA GLU A 71 -0.13 -7.31 12.61
C GLU A 71 -0.63 -8.54 11.85
N MET A 72 -1.82 -8.48 11.25
CA MET A 72 -2.36 -9.58 10.45
C MET A 72 -1.53 -9.84 9.19
N GLU A 73 -0.96 -8.79 8.59
CA GLU A 73 -0.08 -8.93 7.42
C GLU A 73 1.24 -9.60 7.80
N GLU A 74 1.83 -9.23 8.94
CA GLU A 74 3.04 -9.86 9.48
C GLU A 74 2.81 -11.34 9.81
N ASP A 75 1.68 -11.67 10.45
CA ASP A 75 1.27 -13.05 10.73
C ASP A 75 1.13 -13.87 9.44
N LEU A 76 0.54 -13.29 8.39
CA LEU A 76 0.36 -13.96 7.10
C LEU A 76 1.71 -14.22 6.41
N VAL A 77 2.62 -13.25 6.44
CA VAL A 77 3.97 -13.38 5.88
C VAL A 77 4.75 -14.46 6.63
N SER A 78 4.71 -14.44 7.95
CA SER A 78 5.32 -15.45 8.81
C SER A 78 4.81 -16.85 8.45
N TYR A 79 3.49 -16.99 8.34
CA TYR A 79 2.85 -18.25 7.95
C TYR A 79 3.28 -18.72 6.56
N CYS A 80 3.29 -17.84 5.55
CA CYS A 80 3.74 -18.20 4.20
C CYS A 80 5.20 -18.68 4.18
N LEU A 81 6.09 -18.02 4.93
CA LEU A 81 7.49 -18.43 5.05
C LEU A 81 7.65 -19.77 5.78
N GLU A 82 6.83 -20.05 6.80
CA GLU A 82 6.80 -21.36 7.45
C GLU A 82 6.31 -22.47 6.50
N MET A 83 5.27 -22.20 5.71
CA MET A 83 4.74 -23.15 4.74
C MET A 83 5.76 -23.49 3.64
N ASP A 84 6.52 -22.48 3.18
CA ASP A 84 7.62 -22.66 2.22
C ASP A 84 8.75 -23.52 2.82
N ARG A 85 9.18 -23.22 4.05
CA ARG A 85 10.23 -23.98 4.76
C ARG A 85 9.85 -25.43 5.03
N ARG A 86 8.58 -25.69 5.32
CA ARG A 86 8.07 -27.04 5.60
C ARG A 86 7.72 -27.80 4.32
N VAL A 87 8.00 -27.22 3.15
CA VAL A 87 7.69 -27.76 1.82
C VAL A 87 6.26 -28.28 1.78
N TYR A 88 5.30 -27.45 2.22
CA TYR A 88 3.87 -27.73 2.03
C TYR A 88 3.58 -27.64 0.52
N GLY A 89 3.85 -28.75 -0.14
CA GLY A 89 3.96 -28.92 -1.58
C GLY A 89 4.51 -30.31 -1.95
N LEU A 90 5.22 -30.98 -1.02
CA LEU A 90 5.55 -32.40 -1.15
C LEU A 90 4.32 -33.23 -0.77
N GLY A 91 3.74 -33.89 -1.77
CA GLY A 91 2.70 -34.88 -1.57
C GLY A 91 3.28 -36.21 -1.09
N THR A 92 2.41 -37.15 -0.71
CA THR A 92 2.80 -38.55 -0.45
C THR A 92 3.57 -39.16 -1.62
N ALA A 93 3.26 -38.74 -2.85
CA ALA A 93 3.96 -39.16 -4.06
C ALA A 93 5.45 -38.74 -4.09
N ASP A 94 5.80 -37.58 -3.52
CA ASP A 94 7.19 -37.14 -3.46
C ASP A 94 7.96 -37.91 -2.37
N MET A 95 7.31 -38.25 -1.24
CA MET A 95 7.89 -39.14 -0.22
C MET A 95 8.18 -40.55 -0.75
N GLU A 96 7.29 -41.12 -1.55
CA GLU A 96 7.54 -42.41 -2.23
C GLU A 96 8.73 -42.30 -3.19
N ARG A 97 8.81 -41.20 -3.96
CA ARG A 97 9.91 -40.97 -4.88
C ARG A 97 11.26 -40.85 -4.16
N PHE A 98 11.32 -40.21 -3.01
CA PHE A 98 12.54 -40.14 -2.18
C PHE A 98 12.89 -41.49 -1.53
N SER A 99 11.90 -42.28 -1.11
CA SER A 99 12.10 -43.65 -0.59
C SER A 99 12.80 -44.55 -1.63
N PHE A 100 12.40 -44.46 -2.90
CA PHE A 100 13.07 -45.19 -3.98
C PHE A 100 14.41 -44.59 -4.43
N LEU A 101 14.69 -43.31 -4.12
CA LEU A 101 15.92 -42.61 -4.53
C LEU A 101 17.09 -42.77 -3.56
N LEU A 102 16.84 -43.21 -2.32
CA LEU A 102 17.88 -43.57 -1.37
C LEU A 102 18.20 -45.06 -1.57
N PRO A 103 19.28 -45.44 -2.29
CA PRO A 103 19.72 -46.82 -2.28
C PRO A 103 20.07 -47.16 -0.82
N GLY A 104 19.53 -48.27 -0.33
CA GLY A 104 19.81 -48.73 1.02
C GLY A 104 21.32 -48.71 1.28
N ASN A 105 21.76 -47.89 2.23
CA ASN A 105 23.04 -48.10 2.86
C ASN A 105 22.94 -49.43 3.60
N GLY A 106 23.57 -50.46 3.02
CA GLY A 106 24.02 -51.63 3.77
C GLY A 106 25.09 -51.28 4.78
#